data_AF-A0AAJ6LRE6-F1
#
_entry.id   AF-A0AAJ6LRE6-F1
#
_cell.length_a   1.000
_cell.length_b   1.000
_cell.length_c   1.000
_cell.angle_alpha   90.00
_cell.angle_beta   90.00
_cell.angle_gamma   90.00
#
_symmetry.space_group_name_H-M   'P 1'
#
loop_
_entity.id
_entity.type
_entity.pdbx_description
1 polymer ?
#
loop_
_entity_poly.entity_id
_entity_poly.type
_entity_poly.pdbx_seq_one_letter_code
_entity_poly.pdbx_strand_id
1 'polypeptide(L)'
;MHTRTKLPAPLAADVAALIKNGMDFLDKAREEFEAKQYKHSVVSFWIAVEILLKVPLASEHWTLVCSGKKVSRKSYLAGDFQSVSFDDVCTRLRDILEKPLPKETEAVFNTIRNHRNRVVHFFHTAFSDSEVETILAEQARAWFALNRLMREDWQQHFASPHNWALALGETQLLRGNEFYAEARLKHIQPELEQLATEGAEFHPCTICHKPAAIMEILAVGKNGPTVYEQTCRVCFHSERHVKFTCPECDTDQVLPVEEEDDDTFICRTCNAELSRYNLLDEENFRHVDEMMYPDGLANCAHCEGHETVCVFGENFLCTRCLEIHTGYDTCEICGTPCEAMGETMRYTGCPHCADED
;
A
#
# COMPACT_ATOMS: atom_id res chain seq x y z
N MET A 1 18.28 -30.94 -16.07
CA MET A 1 16.92 -30.83 -16.66
C MET A 1 16.26 -29.61 -16.05
N HIS A 2 16.34 -28.47 -16.74
CA HIS A 2 15.66 -27.24 -16.32
C HIS A 2 14.17 -27.38 -16.62
N THR A 3 13.36 -27.46 -15.57
CA THR A 3 11.91 -27.27 -15.65
C THR A 3 11.66 -25.85 -16.14
N ARG A 4 11.39 -25.71 -17.45
CA ARG A 4 10.81 -24.50 -18.01
C ARG A 4 9.47 -24.27 -17.29
N THR A 5 9.43 -23.29 -16.42
CA THR A 5 8.19 -22.69 -15.93
C THR A 5 7.44 -22.21 -17.17
N LYS A 6 6.39 -22.93 -17.54
CA LYS A 6 5.55 -22.61 -18.69
C LYS A 6 4.90 -21.27 -18.35
N LEU A 7 5.19 -20.21 -19.11
CA LEU A 7 4.42 -18.97 -18.97
C LEU A 7 2.94 -19.31 -19.13
N PRO A 8 2.04 -18.78 -18.28
CA PRO A 8 0.61 -19.00 -18.42
C PRO A 8 0.18 -18.60 -19.83
N ALA A 9 -0.72 -19.38 -20.43
CA ALA A 9 -1.27 -19.06 -21.73
C ALA A 9 -1.89 -17.65 -21.70
N PRO A 10 -1.73 -16.84 -22.76
CA PRO A 10 -2.33 -15.50 -22.79
C PRO A 10 -3.84 -15.62 -22.60
N LEU A 11 -4.40 -14.80 -21.69
CA LEU A 11 -5.83 -14.78 -21.44
C LEU A 11 -6.60 -14.53 -22.74
N ALA A 12 -7.71 -15.24 -22.91
CA ALA A 12 -8.63 -14.98 -24.00
C ALA A 12 -9.17 -13.54 -23.90
N ALA A 13 -9.32 -12.86 -25.03
CA ALA A 13 -9.65 -11.43 -25.09
C ALA A 13 -10.99 -11.09 -24.40
N ASP A 14 -11.96 -12.01 -24.42
CA ASP A 14 -13.22 -11.90 -23.71
C ASP A 14 -13.06 -11.94 -22.18
N VAL A 15 -12.16 -12.78 -21.67
CA VAL A 15 -11.83 -12.82 -20.23
C VAL A 15 -11.10 -11.55 -19.80
N ALA A 16 -10.15 -11.06 -20.60
CA ALA A 16 -9.47 -9.79 -20.33
C ALA A 16 -10.44 -8.60 -20.30
N ALA A 17 -11.41 -8.57 -21.22
CA ALA A 17 -12.47 -7.54 -21.22
C ALA A 17 -13.39 -7.66 -20.00
N LEU A 18 -13.69 -8.89 -19.55
CA LEU A 18 -14.49 -9.14 -18.35
C LEU A 18 -13.76 -8.66 -17.09
N ILE A 19 -12.46 -8.94 -16.96
CA ILE A 19 -11.62 -8.45 -15.86
C ILE A 19 -11.59 -6.93 -15.87
N LYS A 20 -11.31 -6.30 -17.01
CA LYS A 20 -11.29 -4.84 -17.13
C LYS A 20 -12.61 -4.24 -16.66
N ASN A 21 -13.74 -4.75 -17.14
CA ASN A 21 -15.06 -4.27 -16.74
C ASN A 21 -15.30 -4.41 -15.23
N GLY A 22 -14.94 -5.56 -14.64
CA GLY A 22 -15.05 -5.77 -13.20
C GLY A 22 -14.18 -4.80 -12.39
N MET A 23 -12.96 -4.54 -12.87
CA MET A 23 -12.04 -3.57 -12.27
C MET A 23 -12.54 -2.12 -12.40
N ASP A 24 -13.14 -1.75 -13.53
CA ASP A 24 -13.72 -0.42 -13.74
C ASP A 24 -14.87 -0.16 -12.75
N PHE A 25 -15.74 -1.16 -12.51
CA PHE A 25 -16.79 -1.06 -11.49
C PHE A 25 -16.25 -1.05 -10.06
N LEU A 26 -15.15 -1.76 -9.80
CA LEU A 26 -14.48 -1.75 -8.51
C LEU A 26 -13.87 -0.36 -8.24
N ASP A 27 -13.19 0.22 -9.22
CA ASP A 27 -12.65 1.57 -9.16
C ASP A 27 -13.77 2.60 -8.94
N LYS A 28 -14.89 2.44 -9.67
CA LYS A 28 -16.06 3.31 -9.51
C LYS A 28 -16.66 3.26 -8.11
N ALA A 29 -16.77 2.06 -7.54
CA ALA A 29 -17.25 1.90 -6.18
C ALA A 29 -16.34 2.62 -5.17
N ARG A 30 -15.03 2.64 -5.39
CA ARG A 30 -14.07 3.39 -4.54
C ARG A 30 -14.32 4.89 -4.65
N GLU A 31 -14.39 5.43 -5.86
CA GLU A 31 -14.67 6.87 -6.06
C GLU A 31 -15.98 7.30 -5.39
N GLU A 32 -17.03 6.49 -5.55
CA GLU A 32 -18.34 6.76 -4.94
C GLU A 32 -18.29 6.66 -3.42
N PHE A 33 -17.49 5.74 -2.88
CA PHE A 33 -17.24 5.62 -1.45
C PHE A 33 -16.54 6.86 -0.89
N GLU A 34 -15.45 7.29 -1.53
CA GLU A 34 -14.67 8.49 -1.16
C GLU A 34 -15.52 9.77 -1.24
N ALA A 35 -16.38 9.86 -2.27
CA ALA A 35 -17.35 10.95 -2.43
C ALA A 35 -18.56 10.87 -1.48
N LYS A 36 -18.57 9.93 -0.53
CA LYS A 36 -19.66 9.67 0.43
C LYS A 36 -21.00 9.30 -0.21
N GLN A 37 -20.98 8.81 -1.46
CA GLN A 37 -22.13 8.32 -2.21
C GLN A 37 -22.35 6.82 -1.93
N TYR A 38 -22.47 6.46 -0.66
CA TYR A 38 -22.43 5.06 -0.20
C TYR A 38 -23.46 4.14 -0.86
N LYS A 39 -24.65 4.67 -1.18
CA LYS A 39 -25.68 3.92 -1.91
C LYS A 39 -25.22 3.49 -3.30
N HIS A 40 -24.58 4.40 -4.04
CA HIS A 40 -24.06 4.12 -5.37
C HIS A 40 -22.86 3.18 -5.28
N SER A 41 -21.96 3.45 -4.33
CA SER A 41 -20.79 2.61 -4.03
C SER A 41 -21.18 1.13 -3.83
N VAL A 42 -22.22 0.83 -3.03
CA VAL A 42 -22.70 -0.55 -2.83
C VAL A 42 -23.20 -1.19 -4.13
N VAL A 43 -23.88 -0.42 -4.99
CA VAL A 43 -24.39 -0.91 -6.28
C VAL A 43 -23.23 -1.23 -7.21
N SER A 44 -22.31 -0.28 -7.40
CA SER A 44 -21.11 -0.45 -8.23
C SER A 44 -20.25 -1.60 -7.73
N PHE A 45 -20.05 -1.70 -6.41
CA PHE A 45 -19.28 -2.77 -5.80
C PHE A 45 -19.91 -4.15 -6.01
N TRP A 46 -21.23 -4.26 -5.86
CA TRP A 46 -21.92 -5.53 -6.14
C TRP A 46 -21.79 -5.94 -7.61
N ILE A 47 -21.89 -5.00 -8.55
CA ILE A 47 -21.65 -5.27 -9.97
C ILE A 47 -20.24 -5.79 -10.20
N ALA A 48 -19.23 -5.17 -9.56
CA ALA A 48 -17.85 -5.64 -9.60
C ALA A 48 -17.72 -7.08 -9.10
N VAL A 49 -18.29 -7.40 -7.93
CA VAL A 49 -18.33 -8.77 -7.37
C VAL A 49 -18.98 -9.74 -8.38
N GLU A 50 -20.15 -9.42 -8.92
CA GLU A 50 -20.85 -10.29 -9.89
C GLU A 50 -20.03 -10.57 -11.16
N ILE A 51 -19.22 -9.61 -11.61
CA ILE A 51 -18.37 -9.75 -12.79
C ILE A 51 -17.11 -10.55 -12.46
N LEU A 52 -16.42 -10.19 -11.37
CA LEU A 52 -15.12 -10.76 -11.02
C LEU A 52 -15.22 -12.22 -10.57
N LEU A 53 -16.30 -12.62 -9.88
CA LEU A 53 -16.55 -14.03 -9.53
C LEU A 53 -16.76 -14.93 -10.76
N LYS A 54 -17.07 -14.35 -11.94
CA LYS A 54 -17.24 -15.09 -13.20
C LYS A 54 -15.94 -15.27 -13.97
N VAL A 55 -14.86 -14.59 -13.59
CA VAL A 55 -13.55 -14.67 -14.28
C VAL A 55 -12.98 -16.08 -14.27
N PRO A 56 -12.94 -16.82 -13.14
CA PRO A 56 -12.46 -18.20 -13.15
C PRO A 56 -13.30 -19.11 -14.06
N LEU A 57 -14.62 -18.95 -14.03
CA LEU A 57 -15.55 -19.70 -14.88
C LEU A 57 -15.33 -19.44 -16.38
N ALA A 58 -15.22 -18.17 -16.77
CA ALA A 58 -14.99 -17.77 -18.16
C ALA A 58 -13.60 -18.20 -18.66
N SER A 59 -12.61 -18.24 -17.76
CA SER A 59 -11.26 -18.72 -18.07
C SER A 59 -11.21 -20.21 -18.39
N GLU A 60 -12.05 -21.01 -17.72
CA GLU A 60 -12.20 -22.43 -18.05
C GLU A 60 -13.00 -22.63 -19.34
N HIS A 61 -14.20 -22.05 -19.41
CA HIS A 61 -14.99 -22.04 -20.64
C HIS A 61 -16.11 -20.99 -20.59
N TRP A 62 -16.24 -20.19 -21.65
CA TRP A 62 -17.23 -19.10 -21.74
C TRP A 62 -18.70 -19.53 -21.48
N THR A 63 -19.08 -20.77 -21.78
CA THR A 63 -20.45 -21.24 -21.51
C THR A 63 -20.76 -21.32 -20.03
N LEU A 64 -19.74 -21.41 -19.16
CA LEU A 64 -19.89 -21.48 -17.71
C LEU A 64 -20.38 -20.17 -17.10
N VAL A 65 -20.40 -19.07 -17.84
CA VAL A 65 -21.04 -17.82 -17.39
C VAL A 65 -22.41 -17.59 -18.01
N CYS A 66 -22.84 -18.46 -18.93
CA CYS A 66 -24.16 -18.41 -19.53
C CYS A 66 -25.17 -19.30 -18.78
N SER A 67 -26.40 -18.81 -18.68
CA SER A 67 -27.57 -19.56 -18.25
C SER A 67 -28.34 -20.11 -19.47
N GLY A 68 -29.08 -21.19 -19.26
CA GLY A 68 -29.91 -21.83 -20.30
C GLY A 68 -29.21 -22.92 -21.12
N LYS A 69 -30.01 -23.66 -21.91
CA LYS A 69 -29.58 -24.86 -22.66
C LYS A 69 -29.07 -24.58 -24.08
N LYS A 70 -29.40 -23.42 -24.65
CA LYS A 70 -29.01 -23.03 -26.02
C LYS A 70 -28.20 -21.75 -25.96
N VAL A 71 -26.88 -21.90 -25.86
CA VAL A 71 -25.92 -20.80 -25.81
C VAL A 71 -25.14 -20.76 -27.11
N SER A 72 -24.97 -19.57 -27.69
CA SER A 72 -24.23 -19.38 -28.94
C SER A 72 -23.03 -18.47 -28.70
N ARG A 73 -21.88 -18.80 -29.29
CA ARG A 73 -20.67 -17.98 -29.16
C ARG A 73 -20.87 -16.56 -29.70
N LYS A 74 -21.66 -16.42 -30.77
CA LYS A 74 -21.99 -15.11 -31.37
C LYS A 74 -22.77 -14.23 -30.40
N SER A 75 -23.81 -14.78 -29.77
CA SER A 75 -24.63 -14.06 -28.77
C SER A 75 -23.82 -13.68 -27.53
N TYR A 76 -22.95 -14.58 -27.06
CA TYR A 76 -22.03 -14.31 -25.95
C TYR A 76 -21.10 -13.12 -26.23
N LEU A 77 -20.43 -13.11 -27.40
CA LEU A 77 -19.53 -12.02 -27.78
C LEU A 77 -20.26 -10.68 -28.00
N ALA A 78 -21.55 -10.71 -28.31
CA ALA A 78 -22.40 -9.53 -28.44
C ALA A 78 -22.99 -9.05 -27.09
N GLY A 79 -22.76 -9.78 -25.99
CA GLY A 79 -23.40 -9.52 -24.69
C GLY A 79 -24.89 -9.86 -24.63
N ASP A 80 -25.45 -10.46 -25.69
CA ASP A 80 -26.86 -10.84 -25.81
C ASP A 80 -27.07 -12.26 -25.26
N PHE A 81 -26.83 -12.44 -23.97
CA PHE A 81 -27.04 -13.72 -23.31
C PHE A 81 -27.52 -13.55 -21.88
N GLN A 82 -28.24 -14.55 -21.38
CA GLN A 82 -28.60 -14.59 -19.97
C GLN A 82 -27.37 -15.05 -19.17
N SER A 83 -26.86 -14.18 -18.30
CA SER A 83 -25.78 -14.54 -17.38
C SER A 83 -26.28 -15.46 -16.27
N VAL A 84 -25.38 -16.27 -15.72
CA VAL A 84 -25.59 -17.00 -14.46
C VAL A 84 -25.81 -16.05 -13.28
N SER A 85 -26.62 -16.49 -12.32
CA SER A 85 -26.82 -15.81 -11.04
C SER A 85 -25.64 -16.01 -10.09
N PHE A 86 -25.58 -15.26 -8.97
CA PHE A 86 -24.57 -15.49 -7.93
C PHE A 86 -24.61 -16.92 -7.37
N ASP A 87 -25.80 -17.46 -7.12
CA ASP A 87 -25.96 -18.81 -6.55
C ASP A 87 -25.51 -19.89 -7.56
N ASP A 88 -25.76 -19.66 -8.86
CA ASP A 88 -25.21 -20.48 -9.94
C ASP A 88 -23.68 -20.41 -10.00
N VAL A 89 -23.09 -19.22 -9.81
CA VAL A 89 -21.63 -19.03 -9.79
C VAL A 89 -21.01 -19.81 -8.64
N CYS A 90 -21.51 -19.67 -7.41
CA CYS A 90 -21.05 -20.43 -6.25
C CYS A 90 -21.13 -21.95 -6.49
N THR A 91 -22.23 -22.40 -7.10
CA THR A 91 -22.44 -23.81 -7.44
C THR A 91 -21.43 -24.29 -8.48
N ARG A 92 -21.21 -23.54 -9.56
CA ARG A 92 -20.26 -23.90 -10.62
C ARG A 92 -18.81 -23.86 -10.12
N LEU A 93 -18.45 -22.89 -9.28
CA LEU A 93 -17.13 -22.82 -8.65
C LEU A 93 -16.84 -24.08 -7.82
N ARG A 94 -17.81 -24.53 -7.02
CA ARG A 94 -17.70 -25.74 -6.20
C ARG A 94 -17.73 -27.03 -7.02
N ASP A 95 -18.72 -27.18 -7.89
CA ASP A 95 -19.06 -28.49 -8.48
C ASP A 95 -18.34 -28.75 -9.82
N ILE A 96 -17.87 -27.70 -10.51
CA ILE A 96 -17.17 -27.82 -11.80
C ILE A 96 -15.68 -27.50 -11.65
N LEU A 97 -15.35 -26.40 -10.98
CA LEU A 97 -13.96 -25.97 -10.80
C LEU A 97 -13.30 -26.57 -9.56
N GLU A 98 -14.06 -27.27 -8.70
CA GLU A 98 -13.60 -27.84 -7.42
C GLU A 98 -12.92 -26.79 -6.50
N LYS A 99 -13.32 -25.53 -6.65
CA LYS A 99 -12.81 -24.36 -5.92
C LYS A 99 -13.96 -23.59 -5.27
N PRO A 100 -14.65 -24.16 -4.26
CA PRO A 100 -15.75 -23.48 -3.59
C PRO A 100 -15.28 -22.19 -2.92
N LEU A 101 -16.15 -21.18 -2.88
CA LEU A 101 -15.93 -20.02 -2.04
C LEU A 101 -15.98 -20.43 -0.56
N PRO A 102 -15.13 -19.86 0.31
CA PRO A 102 -15.30 -20.01 1.75
C PRO A 102 -16.69 -19.56 2.18
N LYS A 103 -17.33 -20.30 3.09
CA LYS A 103 -18.71 -19.99 3.56
C LYS A 103 -18.85 -18.57 4.11
N GLU A 104 -17.82 -18.09 4.80
CA GLU A 104 -17.77 -16.71 5.32
C GLU A 104 -17.77 -15.68 4.18
N THR A 105 -16.96 -15.91 3.14
CA THR A 105 -16.91 -15.06 1.94
C THR A 105 -18.24 -15.05 1.20
N GLU A 106 -18.87 -16.21 1.03
CA GLU A 106 -20.20 -16.31 0.41
C GLU A 106 -21.26 -15.55 1.21
N ALA A 107 -21.26 -15.68 2.54
CA ALA A 107 -22.19 -14.96 3.40
C ALA A 107 -22.01 -13.43 3.30
N VAL A 108 -20.77 -12.96 3.30
CA VAL A 108 -20.46 -11.53 3.18
C VAL A 108 -20.92 -10.97 1.83
N PHE A 109 -20.69 -11.69 0.72
CA PHE A 109 -21.20 -11.26 -0.59
C PHE A 109 -22.73 -11.28 -0.66
N ASN A 110 -23.38 -12.27 -0.04
CA ASN A 110 -24.84 -12.31 0.02
C ASN A 110 -25.42 -11.12 0.80
N THR A 111 -24.75 -10.65 1.85
CA THR A 111 -25.13 -9.41 2.56
C THR A 111 -25.08 -8.20 1.64
N ILE A 112 -24.02 -8.04 0.85
CA ILE A 112 -23.92 -6.94 -0.14
C ILE A 112 -24.99 -7.06 -1.23
N ARG A 113 -25.27 -8.27 -1.72
CA ARG A 113 -26.39 -8.54 -2.65
C ARG A 113 -27.71 -8.02 -2.08
N ASN A 114 -27.97 -8.28 -0.81
CA ASN A 114 -29.18 -7.84 -0.12
C ASN A 114 -29.22 -6.31 0.03
N HIS A 115 -28.10 -5.66 0.36
CA HIS A 115 -28.03 -4.20 0.41
C HIS A 115 -28.27 -3.56 -0.95
N ARG A 116 -27.64 -4.09 -2.01
CA ARG A 116 -27.88 -3.64 -3.39
C ARG A 116 -29.36 -3.79 -3.74
N ASN A 117 -29.97 -4.93 -3.41
CA ASN A 117 -31.40 -5.15 -3.68
C ASN A 117 -32.28 -4.16 -2.92
N ARG A 118 -31.94 -3.86 -1.67
CA ARG A 118 -32.62 -2.84 -0.86
C ARG A 118 -32.49 -1.46 -1.49
N VAL A 119 -31.28 -1.05 -1.88
CA VAL A 119 -31.01 0.27 -2.48
C VAL A 119 -31.69 0.43 -3.84
N VAL A 120 -31.68 -0.60 -4.69
CA VAL A 120 -32.19 -0.53 -6.07
C VAL A 120 -33.70 -0.74 -6.15
N HIS A 121 -34.27 -1.64 -5.33
CA HIS A 121 -35.66 -2.05 -5.47
C HIS A 121 -36.59 -1.55 -4.36
N PHE A 122 -36.07 -1.12 -3.20
CA PHE A 122 -36.91 -0.60 -2.11
C PHE A 122 -36.82 0.92 -2.03
N PHE A 123 -37.97 1.58 -2.17
CA PHE A 123 -38.15 3.01 -1.93
C PHE A 123 -38.12 3.25 -0.42
N HIS A 124 -36.93 3.45 0.16
CA HIS A 124 -36.80 3.81 1.58
C HIS A 124 -36.21 5.21 1.77
N THR A 125 -36.73 5.87 2.80
CA THR A 125 -36.24 7.06 3.48
C THR A 125 -34.71 7.04 3.63
N ALA A 126 -34.08 8.22 3.76
CA ALA A 126 -32.65 8.32 4.02
C ALA A 126 -32.22 7.29 5.09
N PHE A 127 -31.16 6.52 4.82
CA PHE A 127 -30.61 5.58 5.80
C PHE A 127 -30.24 6.36 7.06
N SER A 128 -30.45 5.78 8.24
CA SER A 128 -29.88 6.37 9.44
C SER A 128 -28.36 6.30 9.38
N ASP A 129 -27.67 7.18 10.13
CA ASP A 129 -26.21 7.18 10.18
C ASP A 129 -25.65 5.81 10.62
N SER A 130 -26.32 5.13 11.56
CA SER A 130 -25.98 3.78 12.01
C SER A 130 -26.15 2.68 10.95
N GLU A 131 -27.17 2.80 10.09
CA GLU A 131 -27.35 1.88 8.96
C GLU A 131 -26.27 2.09 7.91
N VAL A 132 -25.91 3.36 7.64
CA VAL A 132 -24.79 3.69 6.74
C VAL A 132 -23.51 3.07 7.28
N GLU A 133 -23.19 3.27 8.56
CA GLU A 133 -21.99 2.70 9.19
C GLU A 133 -21.91 1.17 9.07
N THR A 134 -23.04 0.50 9.30
CA THR A 134 -23.14 -0.96 9.14
C THR A 134 -22.86 -1.39 7.70
N ILE A 135 -23.45 -0.70 6.71
CA ILE A 135 -23.23 -0.97 5.29
C ILE A 135 -21.75 -0.76 4.92
N LEU A 136 -21.11 0.29 5.42
CA LEU A 136 -19.69 0.55 5.16
C LEU A 136 -18.81 -0.57 5.72
N ALA A 137 -19.10 -1.03 6.94
CA ALA A 137 -18.39 -2.13 7.58
C ALA A 137 -18.54 -3.43 6.79
N GLU A 138 -19.74 -3.75 6.32
CA GLU A 138 -20.01 -4.94 5.54
C GLU A 138 -19.41 -4.86 4.14
N GLN A 139 -19.48 -3.69 3.47
CA GLN A 139 -18.85 -3.46 2.18
C GLN A 139 -17.33 -3.61 2.28
N ALA A 140 -16.69 -3.06 3.31
CA ALA A 140 -15.26 -3.19 3.50
C ALA A 140 -14.81 -4.65 3.71
N ARG A 141 -15.56 -5.43 4.51
CA ARG A 141 -15.31 -6.87 4.68
C ARG A 141 -15.45 -7.63 3.36
N ALA A 142 -16.46 -7.29 2.57
CA ALA A 142 -16.68 -7.90 1.26
C ALA A 142 -15.56 -7.55 0.28
N TRP A 143 -15.12 -6.29 0.30
CA TRP A 143 -14.01 -5.83 -0.53
C TRP A 143 -12.72 -6.55 -0.19
N PHE A 144 -12.42 -6.66 1.11
CA PHE A 144 -11.26 -7.42 1.58
C PHE A 144 -11.33 -8.88 1.11
N ALA A 145 -12.48 -9.53 1.25
CA ALA A 145 -12.67 -10.91 0.80
C ALA A 145 -12.49 -11.06 -0.72
N LEU A 146 -12.98 -10.11 -1.52
CA LEU A 146 -12.80 -10.10 -2.98
C LEU A 146 -11.33 -9.90 -3.36
N ASN A 147 -10.65 -8.94 -2.73
CA ASN A 147 -9.24 -8.68 -2.97
C ASN A 147 -8.38 -9.90 -2.65
N ARG A 148 -8.67 -10.58 -1.54
CA ARG A 148 -8.03 -11.85 -1.16
C ARG A 148 -8.20 -12.93 -2.24
N LEU A 149 -9.44 -13.14 -2.71
CA LEU A 149 -9.71 -14.10 -3.79
C LEU A 149 -8.90 -13.78 -5.05
N MET A 150 -8.84 -12.51 -5.47
CA MET A 150 -8.13 -12.12 -6.69
C MET A 150 -6.60 -12.26 -6.57
N ARG A 151 -6.04 -11.93 -5.41
CA ARG A 151 -4.59 -11.91 -5.17
C ARG A 151 -3.99 -13.25 -4.81
N GLU A 152 -4.75 -14.08 -4.09
CA GLU A 152 -4.30 -15.37 -3.59
C GLU A 152 -4.92 -16.49 -4.44
N ASP A 153 -6.21 -16.74 -4.25
CA ASP A 153 -6.89 -17.93 -4.78
C ASP A 153 -6.92 -17.95 -6.32
N TRP A 154 -6.98 -16.77 -6.95
CA TRP A 154 -7.13 -16.59 -8.41
C TRP A 154 -5.99 -15.80 -9.05
N GLN A 155 -4.83 -15.72 -8.40
CA GLN A 155 -3.67 -14.94 -8.86
C GLN A 155 -3.32 -15.17 -10.34
N GLN A 156 -3.45 -16.40 -10.82
CA GLN A 156 -3.18 -16.78 -12.22
C GLN A 156 -4.05 -16.04 -13.26
N HIS A 157 -5.23 -15.55 -12.87
CA HIS A 157 -6.15 -14.81 -13.74
C HIS A 157 -5.94 -13.29 -13.66
N PHE A 158 -5.40 -12.80 -12.53
CA PHE A 158 -5.26 -11.36 -12.22
C PHE A 158 -3.79 -10.88 -12.17
N ALA A 159 -2.83 -11.73 -12.53
CA ALA A 159 -1.43 -11.35 -12.68
C ALA A 159 -1.25 -10.22 -13.72
N SER A 160 -0.04 -9.65 -13.79
CA SER A 160 0.30 -8.45 -14.58
C SER A 160 -0.42 -8.40 -15.95
N PRO A 161 -1.17 -7.32 -16.28
CA PRO A 161 -1.06 -5.95 -15.76
C PRO A 161 -2.01 -5.58 -14.59
N HIS A 162 -2.92 -6.42 -14.12
CA HIS A 162 -3.94 -5.97 -13.15
C HIS A 162 -3.44 -5.83 -11.71
N ASN A 163 -2.28 -6.43 -11.39
CA ASN A 163 -1.72 -6.42 -10.04
C ASN A 163 -1.42 -5.00 -9.51
N TRP A 164 -0.95 -4.08 -10.38
CA TRP A 164 -0.70 -2.70 -9.96
C TRP A 164 -2.00 -1.98 -9.61
N ALA A 165 -3.06 -2.18 -10.40
CA ALA A 165 -4.36 -1.51 -10.19
C ALA A 165 -5.02 -2.00 -8.90
N LEU A 166 -4.93 -3.32 -8.65
CA LEU A 166 -5.36 -3.91 -7.39
C LEU A 166 -4.55 -3.36 -6.20
N ALA A 167 -3.25 -3.10 -6.37
CA ALA A 167 -2.38 -2.64 -5.29
C ALA A 167 -2.68 -1.19 -4.94
N LEU A 168 -2.80 -0.35 -5.97
CA LEU A 168 -3.17 1.04 -5.83
C LEU A 168 -4.56 1.19 -5.17
N GLY A 169 -5.56 0.45 -5.65
CA GLY A 169 -6.91 0.50 -5.08
C GLY A 169 -6.97 0.05 -3.62
N GLU A 170 -6.24 -1.01 -3.26
CA GLU A 170 -6.12 -1.46 -1.87
C GLU A 170 -5.42 -0.42 -0.97
N THR A 171 -4.32 0.17 -1.43
CA THR A 171 -3.62 1.23 -0.70
C THR A 171 -4.52 2.44 -0.44
N GLN A 172 -5.30 2.86 -1.45
CA GLN A 172 -6.23 3.99 -1.31
C GLN A 172 -7.33 3.69 -0.28
N LEU A 173 -7.91 2.49 -0.33
CA LEU A 173 -8.91 2.08 0.67
C LEU A 173 -8.32 1.99 2.08
N LEU A 174 -7.11 1.44 2.23
CA LEU A 174 -6.45 1.34 3.54
C LEU A 174 -6.13 2.69 4.17
N ARG A 175 -5.88 3.73 3.34
CA ARG A 175 -5.59 5.10 3.79
C ARG A 175 -6.84 5.88 4.21
N GLY A 176 -8.03 5.51 3.73
CA GLY A 176 -9.26 6.29 3.92
C GLY A 176 -10.44 5.55 4.55
N ASN A 177 -10.32 4.25 4.82
CA ASN A 177 -11.42 3.42 5.30
C ASN A 177 -11.02 2.57 6.52
N GLU A 178 -11.44 3.02 7.70
CA GLU A 178 -11.20 2.32 8.96
C GLU A 178 -11.75 0.89 8.97
N PHE A 179 -12.91 0.66 8.33
CA PHE A 179 -13.52 -0.67 8.27
C PHE A 179 -12.70 -1.65 7.44
N TYR A 180 -12.05 -1.17 6.38
CA TYR A 180 -11.18 -2.01 5.55
C TYR A 180 -9.90 -2.36 6.30
N ALA A 181 -9.30 -1.39 6.98
CA ALA A 181 -8.16 -1.62 7.86
C ALA A 181 -8.50 -2.62 8.97
N GLU A 182 -9.70 -2.55 9.55
CA GLU A 182 -10.19 -3.50 10.56
C GLU A 182 -10.36 -4.92 10.01
N ALA A 183 -10.98 -5.05 8.82
CA ALA A 183 -11.14 -6.34 8.16
C ALA A 183 -9.78 -7.01 7.90
N ARG A 184 -8.81 -6.22 7.45
CA ARG A 184 -7.43 -6.69 7.22
C ARG A 184 -6.70 -7.03 8.51
N LEU A 185 -6.81 -6.20 9.55
CA LEU A 185 -6.24 -6.48 10.86
C LEU A 185 -6.70 -7.85 11.39
N LYS A 186 -8.01 -8.11 11.32
CA LYS A 186 -8.60 -9.39 11.75
C LYS A 186 -8.00 -10.58 10.98
N HIS A 187 -7.70 -10.41 9.70
CA HIS A 187 -7.12 -11.48 8.88
C HIS A 187 -5.66 -11.77 9.26
N ILE A 188 -4.85 -10.73 9.47
CA ILE A 188 -3.43 -10.88 9.82
C ILE A 188 -3.20 -11.12 11.33
N GLN A 189 -4.26 -11.09 12.13
CA GLN A 189 -4.21 -11.28 13.58
C GLN A 189 -3.36 -12.50 14.02
N PRO A 190 -3.46 -13.69 13.37
CA PRO A 190 -2.61 -14.83 13.74
C PRO A 190 -1.11 -14.57 13.51
N GLU A 191 -0.75 -13.83 12.46
CA GLU A 191 0.64 -13.45 12.20
C GLU A 191 1.14 -12.45 13.26
N LEU A 192 0.28 -11.50 13.67
CA LEU A 192 0.62 -10.54 14.72
C LEU A 192 0.81 -11.24 16.08
N GLU A 193 -0.01 -12.23 16.40
CA GLU A 193 0.13 -13.04 17.61
C GLU A 193 1.43 -13.86 17.62
N GLN A 194 1.84 -14.38 16.46
CA GLN A 194 3.13 -15.03 16.32
C GLN A 194 4.28 -14.06 16.58
N LEU A 195 4.27 -12.89 15.93
CA LEU A 195 5.30 -11.86 16.12
C LEU A 195 5.34 -11.33 17.56
N ALA A 196 4.17 -11.20 18.21
CA ALA A 196 4.08 -10.86 19.63
C ALA A 196 4.82 -11.90 20.51
N THR A 197 4.69 -13.18 20.17
CA THR A 197 5.38 -14.28 20.87
C THR A 197 6.89 -14.23 20.66
N GLU A 198 7.33 -13.71 19.51
CA GLU A 198 8.74 -13.46 19.16
C GLU A 198 9.30 -12.18 19.82
N GLY A 199 8.46 -11.41 20.53
CA GLY A 199 8.86 -10.22 21.29
C GLY A 199 8.62 -8.89 20.58
N ALA A 200 7.89 -8.88 19.46
CA ALA A 200 7.58 -7.64 18.75
C ALA A 200 6.59 -6.76 19.55
N GLU A 201 6.90 -5.47 19.64
CA GLU A 201 5.99 -4.45 20.17
C GLU A 201 5.20 -3.79 19.03
N PHE A 202 3.92 -3.54 19.27
CA PHE A 202 3.02 -2.94 18.28
C PHE A 202 2.58 -1.54 18.71
N HIS A 203 2.64 -0.60 17.76
CA HIS A 203 2.21 0.77 17.90
C HIS A 203 1.02 1.09 16.96
N PRO A 204 0.20 2.10 17.27
CA PRO A 204 -0.81 2.61 16.36
C PRO A 204 -0.16 3.21 15.10
N CYS A 205 -0.62 2.79 13.92
CA CYS A 205 -0.19 3.39 12.66
C CYS A 205 -0.73 4.83 12.51
N THR A 206 0.09 5.76 12.04
CA THR A 206 -0.29 7.15 11.75
C THR A 206 -1.31 7.26 10.61
N ILE A 207 -1.35 6.29 9.69
CA ILE A 207 -2.22 6.29 8.51
C ILE A 207 -3.53 5.53 8.75
N CYS A 208 -3.47 4.26 9.17
CA CYS A 208 -4.69 3.45 9.32
C CYS A 208 -5.18 3.32 10.77
N HIS A 209 -4.45 3.90 11.73
CA HIS A 209 -4.75 3.91 13.17
C HIS A 209 -4.86 2.53 13.84
N LYS A 210 -4.54 1.45 13.12
CA LYS A 210 -4.55 0.09 13.68
C LYS A 210 -3.26 -0.20 14.46
N PRO A 211 -3.33 -0.94 15.59
CA PRO A 211 -2.19 -1.29 16.44
C PRO A 211 -1.39 -2.43 15.83
N ALA A 212 -0.73 -2.17 14.71
CA ALA A 212 -0.02 -3.16 13.93
C ALA A 212 1.27 -2.61 13.30
N ALA A 213 1.76 -1.47 13.80
CA ALA A 213 3.03 -0.90 13.38
C ALA A 213 4.16 -1.44 14.25
N ILE A 214 5.19 -1.99 13.62
CA ILE A 214 6.40 -2.49 14.29
C ILE A 214 7.47 -1.42 14.11
N MET A 215 8.18 -1.12 15.20
CA MET A 215 9.27 -0.15 15.21
C MET A 215 10.61 -0.90 15.21
N GLU A 216 11.46 -0.58 14.25
CA GLU A 216 12.80 -1.15 14.10
C GLU A 216 13.84 -0.04 14.25
N ILE A 217 14.97 -0.35 14.88
CA ILE A 217 16.11 0.57 14.99
C ILE A 217 16.95 0.42 13.72
N LEU A 218 17.08 1.49 12.94
CA LEU A 218 17.92 1.47 11.75
C LEU A 218 19.37 1.91 12.04
N ALA A 219 19.54 2.95 12.86
CA ALA A 219 20.86 3.45 13.25
C ALA A 219 20.82 4.11 14.63
N VAL A 220 21.94 4.06 15.34
CA VAL A 220 22.15 4.73 16.63
C VAL A 220 23.34 5.67 16.48
N GLY A 221 23.11 6.95 16.74
CA GLY A 221 24.15 7.96 16.82
C GLY A 221 25.02 7.76 18.05
N LYS A 222 26.29 8.15 17.99
CA LYS A 222 27.25 8.05 19.09
C LYS A 222 26.79 8.79 20.34
N ASN A 223 26.04 9.88 20.17
CA ASN A 223 25.62 10.74 21.28
C ASN A 223 24.19 10.46 21.77
N GLY A 224 23.55 9.38 21.31
CA GLY A 224 22.23 8.95 21.80
C GLY A 224 21.05 9.08 20.81
N PRO A 225 21.02 10.00 19.82
CA PRO A 225 19.95 10.02 18.84
C PRO A 225 19.79 8.67 18.15
N THR A 226 18.57 8.19 17.99
CA THR A 226 18.29 6.87 17.39
C THR A 226 17.27 7.01 16.27
N VAL A 227 17.64 6.50 15.09
CA VAL A 227 16.78 6.47 13.90
C VAL A 227 15.93 5.22 13.97
N TYR A 228 14.61 5.41 13.92
CA TYR A 228 13.63 4.35 13.88
C TYR A 228 12.90 4.35 12.56
N GLU A 229 12.55 3.15 12.09
CA GLU A 229 11.57 2.94 11.03
C GLU A 229 10.36 2.22 11.62
N GLN A 230 9.19 2.79 11.41
CA GLN A 230 7.93 2.22 11.84
C GLN A 230 7.17 1.72 10.61
N THR A 231 6.95 0.42 10.53
CA THR A 231 6.25 -0.22 9.40
C THR A 231 4.94 -0.88 9.84
N CYS A 232 3.84 -0.48 9.22
CA CYS A 232 2.51 -1.02 9.51
C CYS A 232 2.24 -2.34 8.78
N ARG A 233 1.93 -3.42 9.51
CA ARG A 233 1.55 -4.71 8.93
C ARG A 233 0.16 -4.73 8.29
N VAL A 234 -0.69 -3.74 8.59
CA VAL A 234 -2.03 -3.58 7.97
C VAL A 234 -1.97 -2.79 6.68
N CYS A 235 -1.41 -1.58 6.68
CA CYS A 235 -1.43 -0.72 5.47
C CYS A 235 -0.10 -0.66 4.72
N PHE A 236 0.95 -1.31 5.23
CA PHE A 236 2.32 -1.23 4.71
C PHE A 236 2.88 0.19 4.61
N HIS A 237 2.30 1.14 5.32
CA HIS A 237 2.91 2.45 5.48
C HIS A 237 4.16 2.31 6.34
N SER A 238 5.25 2.89 5.87
CA SER A 238 6.52 3.00 6.58
C SER A 238 6.85 4.48 6.76
N GLU A 239 7.25 4.85 7.97
CA GLU A 239 7.67 6.20 8.32
C GLU A 239 8.94 6.15 9.16
N ARG A 240 9.84 7.12 8.96
CA ARG A 240 11.08 7.24 9.73
C ARG A 240 10.99 8.41 10.69
N HIS A 241 11.63 8.27 11.84
CA HIS A 241 11.76 9.35 12.80
C HIS A 241 13.01 9.14 13.66
N VAL A 242 13.55 10.25 14.19
CA VAL A 242 14.65 10.22 15.15
C VAL A 242 14.11 10.51 16.54
N LYS A 243 14.44 9.67 17.52
CA LYS A 243 14.28 10.03 18.94
C LYS A 243 15.59 10.60 19.45
N PHE A 244 15.52 11.74 20.12
CA PHE A 244 16.67 12.44 20.68
C PHE A 244 16.25 13.24 21.92
N THR A 245 17.21 13.63 22.74
CA THR A 245 16.94 14.48 23.91
C THR A 245 17.25 15.94 23.57
N CYS A 246 16.30 16.84 23.83
CA CYS A 246 16.45 18.26 23.51
C CYS A 246 17.63 18.90 24.27
N PRO A 247 18.58 19.57 23.60
CA PRO A 247 19.76 20.16 24.25
C PRO A 247 19.41 21.35 25.18
N GLU A 248 18.29 22.03 24.96
CA GLU A 248 17.89 23.22 25.72
C GLU A 248 17.12 22.88 27.01
N CYS A 249 16.35 21.78 27.02
CA CYS A 249 15.46 21.45 28.12
C CYS A 249 15.53 19.99 28.61
N ASP A 250 16.47 19.21 28.07
CA ASP A 250 16.76 17.83 28.49
C ASP A 250 15.53 16.91 28.47
N THR A 251 14.61 17.16 27.53
CA THR A 251 13.37 16.39 27.38
C THR A 251 13.40 15.64 26.06
N ASP A 252 12.99 14.36 26.07
CA ASP A 252 12.93 13.53 24.86
C ASP A 252 11.96 14.12 23.83
N GLN A 253 12.39 14.13 22.58
CA GLN A 253 11.67 14.63 21.42
C GLN A 253 11.68 13.57 20.31
N VAL A 254 10.71 13.71 19.40
CA VAL A 254 10.60 12.92 18.18
C VAL A 254 10.70 13.88 17.00
N LEU A 255 11.74 13.72 16.19
CA LEU A 255 11.98 14.45 14.96
C LEU A 255 11.47 13.62 13.78
N PRO A 256 10.38 14.03 13.10
CA PRO A 256 9.83 13.31 11.95
C PRO A 256 10.61 13.64 10.66
N VAL A 257 10.32 12.89 9.58
CA VAL A 257 10.69 13.31 8.21
C VAL A 257 10.16 14.73 7.94
N GLU A 258 10.97 15.54 7.27
CA GLU A 258 10.56 16.86 6.78
C GLU A 258 10.25 16.79 5.28
N GLU A 259 9.05 17.20 4.91
CA GLU A 259 8.58 17.17 3.51
C GLU A 259 8.89 18.50 2.80
N GLU A 260 8.91 19.61 3.54
CA GLU A 260 9.23 20.94 3.04
C GLU A 260 10.74 21.20 3.06
N ASP A 261 11.16 22.37 2.59
CA ASP A 261 12.56 22.82 2.61
C ASP A 261 12.83 23.64 3.87
N ASP A 262 12.55 23.04 5.04
CA ASP A 262 12.79 23.64 6.36
C ASP A 262 13.84 22.82 7.15
N ASP A 263 14.95 23.45 7.51
CA ASP A 263 15.98 22.81 8.34
C ASP A 263 15.73 23.05 9.84
N THR A 264 14.55 23.52 10.24
CA THR A 264 14.23 23.88 11.63
C THR A 264 13.35 22.82 12.30
N PHE A 265 13.68 22.47 13.53
CA PHE A 265 12.83 21.69 14.43
C PHE A 265 12.48 22.54 15.66
N ILE A 266 11.19 22.60 16.01
CA ILE A 266 10.72 23.30 17.20
C ILE A 266 10.45 22.29 18.32
N CYS A 267 11.17 22.42 19.43
CA CYS A 267 10.96 21.58 20.61
C CYS A 267 9.55 21.77 21.19
N ARG A 268 8.81 20.68 21.39
CA ARG A 268 7.42 20.72 21.89
C ARG A 268 7.31 21.16 23.36
N THR A 269 8.41 21.12 24.11
CA THR A 269 8.44 21.42 25.54
C THR A 269 8.89 22.86 25.82
N CYS A 270 10.05 23.27 25.29
CA CYS A 270 10.62 24.59 25.55
C CYS A 270 10.43 25.58 24.39
N ASN A 271 9.88 25.14 23.26
CA ASN A 271 9.68 25.95 22.07
C ASN A 271 10.97 26.56 21.48
N ALA A 272 12.13 25.95 21.78
CA ALA A 272 13.39 26.30 21.16
C ALA A 272 13.39 25.86 19.69
N GLU A 273 13.87 26.74 18.81
CA GLU A 273 14.15 26.47 17.41
C GLU A 273 15.56 25.87 17.30
N LEU A 274 15.65 24.66 16.77
CA LEU A 274 16.87 23.88 16.64
C LEU A 274 17.09 23.57 15.16
N SER A 275 18.31 23.76 14.64
CA SER A 275 18.65 23.27 13.29
C SER A 275 18.70 21.74 13.33
N ARG A 276 18.01 21.09 12.38
CA ARG A 276 17.99 19.64 12.24
C ARG A 276 19.39 19.13 11.90
N TYR A 277 20.13 19.85 11.05
CA TYR A 277 21.52 19.53 10.75
C TYR A 277 22.39 19.52 11.99
N ASN A 278 22.45 20.64 12.73
CA ASN A 278 23.29 20.75 13.93
C ASN A 278 22.90 19.77 15.05
N LEU A 279 21.64 19.33 15.06
CA LEU A 279 21.14 18.39 16.05
C LEU A 279 21.59 16.95 15.77
N LEU A 280 21.63 16.57 14.49
CA LEU A 280 21.90 15.21 14.05
C LEU A 280 23.35 14.97 13.66
N ASP A 281 24.07 16.03 13.27
CA ASP A 281 25.45 15.93 12.84
C ASP A 281 26.40 15.64 14.01
N GLU A 282 27.12 14.52 13.90
CA GLU A 282 28.09 14.08 14.90
C GLU A 282 29.55 14.33 14.47
N GLU A 283 29.77 15.17 13.45
CA GLU A 283 31.08 15.40 12.82
C GLU A 283 32.11 16.07 13.77
N ASN A 284 31.65 16.75 14.83
CA ASN A 284 32.46 17.52 15.79
C ASN A 284 33.56 16.76 16.57
N PHE A 285 33.79 15.46 16.30
CA PHE A 285 34.77 14.62 16.99
C PHE A 285 35.84 13.95 16.11
N ARG A 286 35.99 14.31 14.83
CA ARG A 286 37.16 13.88 14.05
C ARG A 286 38.31 14.85 14.24
N HIS A 287 39.45 14.35 14.73
CA HIS A 287 40.69 15.12 14.85
C HIS A 287 41.03 15.76 13.49
N VAL A 288 41.51 17.01 13.54
CA VAL A 288 41.89 17.87 12.41
C VAL A 288 42.85 17.19 11.40
N ASP A 289 43.50 16.09 11.79
CA ASP A 289 44.48 15.35 10.98
C ASP A 289 43.87 14.24 10.09
N GLU A 290 42.55 13.95 10.16
CA GLU A 290 41.84 12.97 9.31
C GLU A 290 40.95 13.61 8.22
N MET A 291 41.30 14.80 7.74
CA MET A 291 40.61 15.49 6.64
C MET A 291 40.88 14.83 5.28
N MET A 292 40.19 13.72 4.98
CA MET A 292 40.21 13.06 3.66
C MET A 292 38.93 13.32 2.83
N TYR A 293 37.88 13.88 3.42
CA TYR A 293 36.62 14.21 2.74
C TYR A 293 36.32 15.70 2.92
N PRO A 294 35.86 16.41 1.87
CA PRO A 294 35.55 17.84 1.97
C PRO A 294 34.47 18.07 3.02
N ASP A 295 34.58 19.20 3.72
CA ASP A 295 33.65 19.68 4.73
C ASP A 295 32.18 19.43 4.34
N GLY A 296 31.56 18.46 5.01
CA GLY A 296 30.33 18.73 5.74
C GLY A 296 29.02 19.00 5.01
N LEU A 297 28.84 18.86 3.70
CA LEU A 297 27.51 19.05 3.09
C LEU A 297 27.31 18.19 1.82
N ALA A 298 26.76 16.98 1.99
CA ALA A 298 26.42 16.11 0.85
C ALA A 298 24.93 16.18 0.50
N ASN A 299 24.61 16.00 -0.79
CA ASN A 299 23.22 15.97 -1.26
C ASN A 299 22.62 14.57 -1.04
N CYS A 300 21.34 14.53 -0.64
CA CYS A 300 20.61 13.27 -0.53
C CYS A 300 20.02 12.89 -1.89
N ALA A 301 20.39 11.74 -2.43
CA ALA A 301 19.83 11.27 -3.70
C ALA A 301 18.40 10.70 -3.57
N HIS A 302 17.95 10.38 -2.35
CA HIS A 302 16.61 9.84 -2.12
C HIS A 302 15.52 10.90 -2.17
N CYS A 303 15.75 12.05 -1.51
CA CYS A 303 14.80 13.16 -1.49
C CYS A 303 15.24 14.37 -2.32
N GLU A 304 16.38 14.25 -3.03
CA GLU A 304 17.00 15.33 -3.81
C GLU A 304 17.29 16.58 -2.96
N GLY A 305 17.48 16.38 -1.65
CA GLY A 305 17.73 17.45 -0.69
C GLY A 305 19.16 17.96 -0.81
N HIS A 306 19.30 19.26 -1.08
CA HIS A 306 20.59 19.95 -1.15
C HIS A 306 21.25 20.06 0.23
N GLU A 307 22.48 19.56 0.36
CA GLU A 307 23.30 19.71 1.58
C GLU A 307 22.62 19.20 2.86
N THR A 308 21.76 18.19 2.73
CA THR A 308 20.93 17.65 3.82
C THR A 308 21.57 16.46 4.53
N VAL A 309 22.75 16.00 4.14
CA VAL A 309 23.36 14.79 4.70
C VAL A 309 24.43 15.16 5.71
N CYS A 310 24.32 14.57 6.91
CA CYS A 310 25.30 14.70 7.98
C CYS A 310 25.94 13.35 8.38
N VAL A 311 27.00 13.42 9.19
CA VAL A 311 27.62 12.23 9.79
C VAL A 311 26.76 11.75 10.95
N PHE A 312 26.45 10.44 11.00
CA PHE A 312 25.59 9.87 12.04
C PHE A 312 26.09 8.48 12.48
N GLY A 313 26.77 8.43 13.63
CA GLY A 313 27.37 7.21 14.14
C GLY A 313 28.52 6.69 13.27
N GLU A 314 28.32 5.51 12.68
CA GLU A 314 29.20 4.90 11.66
C GLU A 314 28.69 5.09 10.23
N ASN A 315 27.49 5.65 10.08
CA ASN A 315 26.83 5.89 8.81
C ASN A 315 26.70 7.40 8.55
N PHE A 316 25.95 7.73 7.51
CA PHE A 316 25.49 9.09 7.23
C PHE A 316 23.97 9.09 7.20
N LEU A 317 23.39 10.23 7.56
CA LEU A 317 21.94 10.40 7.66
C LEU A 317 21.52 11.65 6.90
N CYS A 318 20.48 11.54 6.07
CA CYS A 318 19.81 12.74 5.57
C CYS A 318 18.94 13.34 6.68
N THR A 319 19.19 14.59 7.06
CA THR A 319 18.47 15.33 8.11
C THR A 319 17.01 15.62 7.72
N ARG A 320 16.67 15.52 6.43
CA ARG A 320 15.32 15.74 5.89
C ARG A 320 14.51 14.44 5.81
N CYS A 321 14.92 13.50 4.96
CA CYS A 321 14.17 12.24 4.72
C CYS A 321 14.54 11.09 5.67
N LEU A 322 15.58 11.29 6.51
CA LEU A 322 16.07 10.32 7.48
C LEU A 322 16.51 8.99 6.86
N GLU A 323 16.87 8.99 5.57
CA GLU A 323 17.50 7.87 4.89
C GLU A 323 18.94 7.69 5.40
N ILE A 324 19.33 6.43 5.60
CA ILE A 324 20.67 6.07 6.09
C ILE A 324 21.51 5.59 4.92
N HIS A 325 22.71 6.14 4.83
CA HIS A 325 23.64 5.88 3.75
C HIS A 325 24.95 5.33 4.31
N THR A 326 25.52 4.32 3.64
CA THR A 326 26.74 3.62 4.08
C THR A 326 28.03 4.17 3.47
N GLY A 327 27.93 5.11 2.53
CA GLY A 327 29.08 5.76 1.89
C GLY A 327 28.67 6.86 0.90
N TYR A 328 29.63 7.71 0.54
CA TYR A 328 29.49 8.83 -0.41
C TYR A 328 30.59 8.79 -1.45
N ASP A 329 30.24 9.17 -2.68
CA ASP A 329 31.17 9.46 -3.77
C ASP A 329 31.18 10.98 -4.03
N THR A 330 32.16 11.46 -4.80
CA THR A 330 32.17 12.85 -5.28
C THR A 330 31.69 12.87 -6.72
N CYS A 331 30.70 13.72 -7.03
CA CYS A 331 30.22 13.86 -8.40
C CYS A 331 31.37 14.31 -9.31
N GLU A 332 31.72 13.52 -10.34
CA GLU A 332 32.81 13.84 -11.26
C GLU A 332 32.50 15.07 -12.15
N ILE A 333 31.24 15.54 -12.19
CA ILE A 333 30.81 16.70 -13.00
C ILE A 333 30.84 18.01 -12.21
N CYS A 334 30.13 18.11 -11.07
CA CYS A 334 30.07 19.34 -10.28
C CYS A 334 31.04 19.37 -9.09
N GLY A 335 31.64 18.24 -8.72
CA GLY A 335 32.52 18.13 -7.56
C GLY A 335 31.80 18.08 -6.21
N THR A 336 30.46 18.08 -6.17
CA THR A 336 29.69 17.99 -4.93
C THR A 336 29.68 16.56 -4.39
N PRO A 337 29.88 16.34 -3.08
CA PRO A 337 29.67 15.05 -2.44
C PRO A 337 28.22 14.57 -2.58
N CYS A 338 28.02 13.32 -3.00
CA CYS A 338 26.71 12.68 -3.14
C CYS A 338 26.77 11.22 -2.70
N GLU A 339 25.63 10.57 -2.46
CA GLU A 339 25.57 9.15 -2.06
C GLU A 339 26.46 8.26 -2.98
N ALA A 340 27.02 7.18 -2.43
CA ALA A 340 27.82 6.22 -3.21
C ALA A 340 26.93 5.53 -4.26
N MET A 341 26.98 6.01 -5.50
CA MET A 341 26.01 5.70 -6.56
C MET A 341 26.52 4.69 -7.61
N GLY A 342 27.65 4.04 -7.33
CA GLY A 342 28.20 2.95 -8.16
C GLY A 342 28.80 3.40 -9.51
N GLU A 343 29.37 2.45 -10.27
CA GLU A 343 30.16 2.74 -11.49
C GLU A 343 29.38 3.39 -12.65
N THR A 344 28.04 3.38 -12.61
CA THR A 344 27.19 3.74 -13.77
C THR A 344 27.07 5.24 -14.05
N MET A 345 27.47 6.12 -13.13
CA MET A 345 27.19 7.56 -13.21
C MET A 345 28.37 8.47 -13.59
N ARG A 346 29.54 7.92 -13.93
CA ARG A 346 30.69 8.68 -14.48
C ARG A 346 30.35 9.57 -15.68
N TYR A 347 29.24 9.30 -16.37
CA TYR A 347 28.86 10.00 -17.61
C TYR A 347 27.62 10.90 -17.49
N THR A 348 26.83 10.80 -16.41
CA THR A 348 25.54 11.53 -16.26
C THR A 348 25.52 12.57 -15.15
N GLY A 349 26.47 12.57 -14.21
CA GLY A 349 26.48 13.50 -13.08
C GLY A 349 25.45 13.14 -11.99
N CYS A 350 25.44 13.91 -10.90
CA CYS A 350 24.47 13.75 -9.81
C CYS A 350 23.08 14.27 -10.24
N PRO A 351 21.99 13.94 -9.51
CA PRO A 351 20.63 14.39 -9.84
C PRO A 351 20.52 15.91 -10.09
N HIS A 352 21.24 16.72 -9.31
CA HIS A 352 21.34 18.16 -9.51
C HIS A 352 21.96 18.58 -10.85
N CYS A 353 22.94 17.83 -11.38
CA CYS A 353 23.52 18.11 -12.70
C CYS A 353 22.59 17.67 -13.84
N ALA A 354 21.75 16.67 -13.60
CA ALA A 354 20.83 16.14 -14.61
C ALA A 354 19.64 17.06 -14.87
N ASP A 355 19.31 17.94 -13.91
CA ASP A 355 18.24 18.94 -14.02
C ASP A 355 18.66 20.27 -14.68
N GLU A 356 19.95 20.47 -14.96
CA GLU A 356 20.47 21.70 -15.61
C GLU A 356 20.52 21.65 -17.15
N ASP A 357 20.00 20.60 -17.81
CA ASP A 357 19.97 20.45 -19.27
C ASP A 357 18.63 20.85 -19.96
#